data_AF-A0A554KPX2-F1
#
_entry.id   AF-A0A554KPX2-F1
#
_cell.length_a   1.000
_cell.length_b   1.000
_cell.length_c   1.000
_cell.angle_alpha   90.00
_cell.angle_beta   90.00
_cell.angle_gamma   90.00
#
_symmetry.space_group_name_H-M   'P 1'
#
loop_
_entity.id
_entity.type
_entity.pdbx_description
1 polymer ?
#
loop_
_entity_poly.entity_id
_entity_poly.type
_entity_poly.pdbx_seq_one_letter_code
_entity_poly.pdbx_strand_id
1 'polypeptide(L)'
;MENKPHEKTSPKDVFTHLLAIITLYTSAGTFINLLFKYINLGFPDALDFRDYWSRTAEFSSIRFAIATLVIVFPVYLITTRFLSKSYDRTPEKRNLRIRKWLIYLTLFLTAVTIIGDLVALVNNLLGGDLTIRFILKVLTVLFVAGSVFFYYYEDLKKHKTE
;
A
#
# COMPACT_ATOMS: atom_id res chain seq x y z
N MET A 1 0.33 28.16 37.04
CA MET A 1 0.88 27.35 35.93
C MET A 1 -0.03 26.14 35.78
N GLU A 2 -0.98 26.22 34.87
CA GLU A 2 -2.04 25.22 34.71
C GLU A 2 -1.48 23.99 33.97
N ASN A 3 -1.39 22.87 34.67
CA ASN A 3 -0.98 21.58 34.12
C ASN A 3 -2.05 21.14 33.13
N LYS A 4 -1.79 21.29 31.82
CA LYS A 4 -2.60 20.63 30.80
C LYS A 4 -2.48 19.11 31.00
N PRO A 5 -3.59 18.38 31.18
CA PRO A 5 -3.53 16.94 31.35
C PRO A 5 -2.94 16.32 30.08
N HIS A 6 -1.84 15.58 30.22
CA HIS A 6 -1.33 14.74 29.14
C HIS A 6 -2.40 13.68 28.84
N GLU A 7 -3.16 13.91 27.77
CA GLU A 7 -4.18 12.98 27.29
C GLU A 7 -3.47 11.66 26.92
N LYS A 8 -3.63 10.64 27.76
CA LYS A 8 -2.98 9.34 27.59
C LYS A 8 -3.53 8.70 26.31
N THR A 9 -2.65 8.42 25.35
CA THR A 9 -2.95 7.60 24.17
C THR A 9 -3.57 6.28 24.63
N SER A 10 -4.83 6.03 24.27
CA SER A 10 -5.49 4.78 24.63
C SER A 10 -4.88 3.64 23.81
N PRO A 11 -4.72 2.42 24.38
CA PRO A 11 -4.34 1.24 23.59
C PRO A 11 -5.20 1.07 22.33
N LYS A 12 -6.51 1.38 22.44
CA LYS A 12 -7.44 1.35 21.31
C LYS A 12 -6.98 2.24 20.15
N ASP A 13 -6.44 3.41 20.43
CA ASP A 13 -5.97 4.33 19.40
C ASP A 13 -4.77 3.72 18.65
N VAL A 14 -3.82 3.12 19.37
CA VAL A 14 -2.65 2.45 18.78
C VAL A 14 -3.08 1.27 17.90
N PHE A 15 -3.94 0.38 18.40
CA PHE A 15 -4.43 -0.77 17.65
C PHE A 15 -5.20 -0.35 16.39
N THR A 16 -5.98 0.72 16.44
CA THR A 16 -6.75 1.18 15.28
C THR A 16 -5.81 1.77 14.20
N HIS A 17 -4.74 2.45 14.61
CA HIS A 17 -3.72 2.92 13.67
C HIS A 17 -2.92 1.77 13.06
N LEU A 18 -2.50 0.79 13.87
CA LEU A 18 -1.83 -0.42 13.38
C LEU A 18 -2.70 -1.19 12.39
N LEU A 19 -4.00 -1.33 12.69
CA LEU A 19 -4.96 -1.97 11.80
C LEU A 19 -5.04 -1.23 10.45
N ALA A 20 -5.10 0.10 10.47
CA ALA A 20 -5.12 0.90 9.24
C ALA A 20 -3.86 0.67 8.38
N ILE A 21 -2.69 0.60 9.01
CA ILE A 21 -1.41 0.33 8.31
C ILE A 21 -1.42 -1.06 7.71
N ILE A 22 -1.69 -2.08 8.52
CA ILE A 22 -1.64 -3.48 8.10
C ILE A 22 -2.62 -3.69 6.94
N THR A 23 -3.83 -3.15 7.05
CA THR A 23 -4.85 -3.27 6.00
C THR A 23 -4.48 -2.49 4.74
N LEU A 24 -3.85 -1.31 4.85
CA LEU A 24 -3.30 -0.58 3.69
C LEU A 24 -2.24 -1.40 2.96
N TYR A 25 -1.18 -1.84 3.67
CA TYR A 25 -0.08 -2.56 3.03
C TYR A 25 -0.51 -3.92 2.49
N THR A 26 -1.40 -4.61 3.21
CA THR A 26 -1.95 -5.90 2.76
C THR A 26 -2.80 -5.72 1.51
N SER A 27 -3.67 -4.70 1.46
CA SER A 27 -4.48 -4.42 0.27
C SER A 27 -3.61 -3.98 -0.92
N ALA A 28 -2.68 -3.05 -0.72
CA ALA A 28 -1.77 -2.60 -1.78
C ALA A 28 -0.89 -3.75 -2.32
N GLY A 29 -0.26 -4.52 -1.43
CA GLY A 29 0.58 -5.65 -1.82
C GLY A 29 -0.21 -6.77 -2.51
N THR A 30 -1.41 -7.08 -2.03
CA THR A 30 -2.29 -8.08 -2.66
C THR A 30 -2.75 -7.60 -4.04
N PHE A 31 -3.06 -6.31 -4.19
CA PHE A 31 -3.47 -5.73 -5.46
C PHE A 31 -2.33 -5.75 -6.49
N ILE A 32 -1.11 -5.37 -6.09
CA ILE A 32 0.09 -5.48 -6.93
C ILE A 32 0.29 -6.95 -7.38
N ASN A 33 0.23 -7.89 -6.43
CA ASN A 33 0.39 -9.31 -6.74
C ASN A 33 -0.69 -9.81 -7.71
N LEU A 34 -1.95 -9.38 -7.53
CA LEU A 34 -3.04 -9.72 -8.43
C LEU A 34 -2.78 -9.19 -9.84
N LEU A 35 -2.35 -7.94 -9.98
CA LEU A 35 -1.98 -7.36 -11.27
C LEU A 35 -0.79 -8.08 -11.91
N PHE A 36 0.22 -8.49 -11.14
CA PHE A 36 1.35 -9.28 -11.64
C PHE A 36 0.89 -10.61 -12.23
N LYS A 37 -0.09 -11.27 -11.60
CA LYS A 37 -0.67 -12.51 -12.12
C LYS A 37 -1.41 -12.29 -13.43
N TYR A 38 -2.20 -11.22 -13.52
CA TYR A 38 -2.86 -10.85 -14.79
C TYR A 38 -1.86 -10.49 -15.89
N ILE A 39 -0.77 -9.78 -15.56
CA ILE A 39 0.31 -9.47 -16.52
C ILE A 39 0.96 -10.76 -17.02
N ASN A 40 1.27 -11.71 -16.12
CA ASN A 40 1.85 -13.00 -16.51
C ASN A 40 0.90 -13.83 -17.39
N LEU A 41 -0.41 -13.75 -17.16
CA LEU A 41 -1.43 -14.43 -17.97
C LEU A 41 -1.57 -13.81 -19.37
N GLY A 42 -1.52 -12.47 -19.47
CA GLY A 42 -1.66 -11.74 -20.74
C GLY A 42 -0.39 -11.76 -21.58
N PHE A 43 0.78 -11.84 -20.95
CA PHE A 43 2.10 -11.88 -21.59
C PHE A 43 2.89 -13.10 -21.12
N PRO A 44 2.48 -14.32 -21.53
CA PRO A 44 3.22 -15.53 -21.21
C PRO A 44 4.62 -15.46 -21.84
N ASP A 45 5.62 -15.86 -21.09
CA ASP A 45 7.00 -15.87 -21.54
C ASP A 45 7.25 -17.13 -22.38
N ALA A 46 7.95 -16.98 -23.51
CA ALA A 46 8.20 -18.08 -24.45
C ALA A 46 9.08 -19.18 -23.84
N LEU A 47 9.82 -18.86 -22.78
CA LEU A 47 10.63 -19.81 -22.01
C LEU A 47 9.85 -20.47 -20.84
N ASP A 48 8.61 -20.05 -20.61
CA ASP A 48 7.78 -20.51 -19.49
C ASP A 48 6.97 -21.74 -19.91
N PHE A 49 7.62 -22.91 -19.86
CA PHE A 49 6.98 -24.23 -20.04
C PHE A 49 6.07 -24.55 -18.84
N ARG A 50 4.99 -23.79 -18.68
CA ARG A 50 3.99 -23.95 -17.62
C ARG A 50 3.15 -25.19 -17.82
N ASP A 51 3.45 -26.24 -17.06
CA ASP A 51 2.62 -27.45 -16.96
C ASP A 51 1.22 -27.14 -16.38
N TYR A 52 0.24 -28.02 -16.62
CA TYR A 52 -1.16 -27.89 -16.19
C TYR A 52 -1.31 -27.60 -14.68
N TRP A 53 -0.45 -28.20 -13.85
CA TRP A 53 -0.40 -27.96 -12.41
C TRP A 53 -0.04 -26.51 -12.04
N SER A 54 0.85 -25.88 -12.79
CA SER A 54 1.25 -24.49 -12.56
C SER A 54 0.12 -23.51 -12.85
N ARG A 55 -0.71 -23.77 -13.87
CA ARG A 55 -1.88 -22.92 -14.20
C ARG A 55 -2.96 -23.02 -13.11
N THR A 56 -3.20 -24.22 -12.59
CA THR A 56 -4.19 -24.44 -11.52
C THR A 56 -3.79 -23.71 -10.23
N ALA A 57 -2.50 -23.73 -9.88
CA ALA A 57 -1.96 -23.00 -8.73
C ALA A 57 -2.12 -21.47 -8.87
N GLU A 58 -1.94 -20.93 -10.08
CA GLU A 58 -2.16 -19.50 -10.35
C GLU A 58 -3.61 -19.09 -10.16
N PHE A 59 -4.57 -19.84 -10.71
CA PHE A 59 -6.00 -19.53 -10.53
C PHE A 59 -6.43 -19.56 -9.06
N SER A 60 -5.93 -20.54 -8.29
CA SER A 60 -6.16 -20.58 -6.83
C SER A 60 -5.61 -19.33 -6.14
N SER A 61 -4.41 -18.92 -6.53
CA SER A 61 -3.73 -17.75 -5.99
C SER A 61 -4.40 -16.43 -6.39
N ILE A 62 -5.03 -16.35 -7.57
CA ILE A 62 -5.85 -15.21 -8.01
C ILE A 62 -7.11 -15.13 -7.16
N ARG A 63 -7.82 -16.25 -6.99
CA ARG A 63 -9.02 -16.32 -6.16
C ARG A 63 -8.75 -15.88 -4.72
N PHE A 64 -7.63 -16.33 -4.16
CA PHE A 64 -7.21 -15.91 -2.81
C PHE A 64 -6.96 -14.40 -2.74
N ALA A 65 -6.21 -13.84 -3.70
CA ALA A 65 -5.93 -12.41 -3.74
C ALA A 65 -7.22 -11.57 -3.85
N ILE A 66 -8.18 -11.99 -4.69
CA ILE A 66 -9.49 -11.34 -4.80
C ILE A 66 -10.24 -11.42 -3.46
N ALA A 67 -10.31 -12.60 -2.84
CA ALA A 67 -10.98 -12.77 -1.55
C ALA A 67 -10.37 -11.87 -0.46
N THR A 68 -9.04 -11.80 -0.40
CA THR A 68 -8.33 -10.90 0.50
C THR A 68 -8.69 -9.44 0.23
N LEU A 69 -8.69 -8.98 -1.02
CA LEU A 69 -9.04 -7.59 -1.35
C LEU A 69 -10.48 -7.24 -0.99
N VAL A 70 -11.43 -8.13 -1.30
CA VAL A 70 -12.86 -7.94 -1.01
C VAL A 70 -13.11 -7.70 0.49
N ILE A 71 -12.30 -8.27 1.37
CA ILE A 71 -12.44 -8.11 2.82
C ILE A 71 -11.53 -7.01 3.37
N VAL A 72 -10.24 -7.06 3.07
CA VAL A 72 -9.22 -6.20 3.69
C VAL A 72 -9.35 -4.75 3.23
N PHE A 73 -9.71 -4.51 1.96
CA PHE A 73 -9.81 -3.16 1.43
C PHE A 73 -10.98 -2.37 2.05
N PRO A 74 -12.21 -2.93 2.18
CA PRO A 74 -13.26 -2.27 2.96
C PRO A 74 -12.88 -2.02 4.42
N VAL A 75 -12.18 -2.95 5.07
CA VAL A 75 -11.71 -2.75 6.46
C VAL A 75 -10.75 -1.56 6.54
N TYR A 76 -9.84 -1.40 5.58
CA TYR A 76 -8.98 -0.22 5.48
C TYR A 76 -9.81 1.07 5.36
N LEU A 77 -10.75 1.13 4.43
CA LEU A 77 -11.59 2.31 4.22
C LEU A 77 -12.42 2.66 5.46
N ILE A 78 -13.02 1.66 6.11
CA ILE A 78 -13.80 1.84 7.33
C ILE A 78 -12.89 2.37 8.45
N THR A 79 -11.73 1.75 8.66
CA THR A 79 -10.79 2.13 9.73
C THR A 79 -10.27 3.56 9.54
N THR A 80 -9.88 3.92 8.32
CA THR A 80 -9.43 5.29 8.00
C THR A 80 -10.56 6.31 8.12
N ARG A 81 -11.80 5.94 7.77
CA ARG A 81 -12.98 6.80 7.96
C ARG A 81 -13.35 6.98 9.45
N PHE A 82 -13.19 5.94 10.26
CA PHE A 82 -13.34 6.04 11.71
C PHE A 82 -12.28 6.94 12.32
N LEU A 83 -11.02 6.80 11.91
CA LEU A 83 -9.92 7.68 12.35
C LEU A 83 -10.22 9.14 12.01
N SER A 84 -10.55 9.45 10.74
CA SER A 84 -10.88 10.81 10.29
C SER A 84 -12.04 11.42 11.07
N LYS A 85 -13.15 10.70 11.22
CA LYS A 85 -14.34 11.19 11.97
C LYS A 85 -14.08 11.37 13.47
N SER A 86 -13.17 10.60 14.06
CA SER A 86 -12.75 10.76 15.45
C SER A 86 -11.91 12.03 15.66
N TYR A 87 -11.19 12.51 14.65
CA TYR A 87 -10.42 13.75 14.74
C TYR A 87 -11.31 15.00 14.70
N ASP A 88 -12.41 14.98 13.95
CA ASP A 88 -13.33 16.13 13.85
C ASP A 88 -14.08 16.45 15.15
N ARG A 89 -14.19 15.45 16.05
CA ARG A 89 -14.93 15.58 17.31
C ARG A 89 -14.05 15.98 18.51
N THR A 90 -12.73 15.90 18.40
CA THR A 90 -11.82 16.17 19.53
C THR A 90 -10.50 16.78 19.00
N PRO A 91 -10.43 18.11 18.84
CA PRO A 91 -9.27 18.79 18.26
C PRO A 91 -7.99 18.74 19.12
N GLU A 92 -8.04 18.29 20.38
CA GLU A 92 -6.85 18.06 21.22
C GLU A 92 -6.18 16.69 20.98
N LYS A 93 -6.94 15.70 20.46
CA LYS A 93 -6.40 14.43 19.95
C LYS A 93 -5.76 14.56 18.56
N ARG A 94 -5.84 15.76 17.97
CA ARG A 94 -5.03 16.25 16.85
C ARG A 94 -3.56 16.45 17.27
N ASN A 95 -3.02 15.70 18.24
CA ASN A 95 -1.59 15.66 18.51
C ASN A 95 -0.90 14.68 17.56
N LEU A 96 -0.97 15.06 16.29
CA LEU A 96 -0.04 15.06 15.16
C LEU A 96 1.27 14.28 15.17
N ARG A 97 1.66 13.51 16.20
CA ARG A 97 2.92 12.75 16.19
C ARG A 97 2.74 11.37 15.55
N ILE A 98 1.70 10.63 15.94
CA ILE A 98 1.43 9.29 15.39
C ILE A 98 0.98 9.40 13.93
N ARG A 99 -0.03 10.23 13.61
CA ARG A 99 -0.47 10.43 12.22
C ARG A 99 0.67 10.88 11.29
N LYS A 100 1.45 11.89 11.70
CA LYS A 100 2.61 12.34 10.89
C LYS A 100 3.62 11.21 10.76
N TRP A 101 3.97 10.51 11.85
CA TRP A 101 4.92 9.40 11.79
C TRP A 101 4.46 8.30 10.82
N LEU A 102 3.16 8.00 10.79
CA LEU A 102 2.59 7.04 9.85
C LEU A 102 2.60 7.52 8.40
N ILE A 103 2.23 8.78 8.16
CA ILE A 103 2.31 9.36 6.82
C ILE A 103 3.77 9.36 6.36
N TYR A 104 4.71 9.79 7.20
CA TYR A 104 6.13 9.79 6.87
C TYR A 104 6.67 8.37 6.66
N LEU A 105 6.26 7.38 7.47
CA LEU A 105 6.63 5.98 7.28
C LEU A 105 6.08 5.45 5.95
N THR A 106 4.82 5.74 5.64
CA THR A 106 4.21 5.33 4.37
C THR A 106 4.89 5.98 3.17
N LEU A 107 5.14 7.29 3.22
CA LEU A 107 5.89 8.00 2.18
C LEU A 107 7.32 7.44 2.03
N PHE A 108 8.00 7.13 3.15
CA PHE A 108 9.33 6.53 3.14
C PHE A 108 9.35 5.14 2.50
N LEU A 109 8.49 4.21 2.96
CA LEU A 109 8.39 2.88 2.38
C LEU A 109 8.05 2.95 0.89
N THR A 110 7.12 3.84 0.53
CA THR A 110 6.70 4.02 -0.87
C THR A 110 7.86 4.53 -1.74
N ALA A 111 8.65 5.50 -1.24
CA ALA A 111 9.83 5.99 -1.93
C ALA A 111 10.90 4.90 -2.09
N VAL A 112 11.15 4.11 -1.05
CA VAL A 112 12.09 2.98 -1.10
C VAL A 112 11.63 1.94 -2.12
N THR A 113 10.34 1.61 -2.17
CA THR A 113 9.77 0.71 -3.19
C THR A 113 10.00 1.26 -4.60
N ILE A 114 9.66 2.53 -4.85
CA ILE A 114 9.88 3.18 -6.16
C ILE A 114 11.35 3.12 -6.57
N ILE A 115 12.28 3.42 -5.65
CA ILE A 115 13.73 3.36 -5.93
C ILE A 115 14.14 1.93 -6.27
N GLY A 116 13.69 0.94 -5.49
CA GLY A 116 13.95 -0.47 -5.75
C GLY A 116 13.47 -0.93 -7.12
N ASP A 117 12.26 -0.50 -7.52
CA ASP A 117 11.70 -0.82 -8.85
C ASP A 117 12.50 -0.18 -9.99
N LEU A 118 12.93 1.08 -9.82
CA LEU A 118 13.76 1.77 -10.81
C LEU A 118 15.12 1.11 -10.94
N VAL A 119 15.74 0.69 -9.83
CA VAL A 119 16.99 -0.07 -9.84
C VAL A 119 16.80 -1.40 -10.57
N ALA A 120 15.74 -2.15 -10.25
CA ALA A 120 15.42 -3.38 -10.95
C ALA A 120 15.22 -3.13 -12.45
N LEU A 121 14.59 -2.01 -12.84
CA LEU A 121 14.37 -1.66 -14.23
C LEU A 121 15.65 -1.39 -14.98
N VAL A 122 16.52 -0.55 -14.41
CA VAL A 122 17.83 -0.27 -15.01
C VAL A 122 18.68 -1.53 -15.09
N ASN A 123 18.68 -2.36 -14.04
CA ASN A 123 19.44 -3.61 -14.04
C ASN A 123 18.99 -4.59 -15.14
N ASN A 124 17.68 -4.78 -15.32
CA ASN A 124 17.15 -5.63 -16.39
C ASN A 124 17.36 -5.02 -17.78
N LEU A 125 17.30 -3.68 -17.90
CA LEU A 125 17.63 -2.97 -19.14
C LEU A 125 19.09 -3.19 -19.54
N LEU A 126 20.02 -3.08 -18.60
CA LEU A 126 21.45 -3.28 -18.84
C LEU A 126 21.79 -4.75 -19.12
N GLY A 127 21.04 -5.70 -18.55
CA GLY A 127 21.19 -7.12 -18.81
C GLY A 127 20.61 -7.60 -20.14
N GLY A 128 19.87 -6.74 -20.87
CA GLY A 128 19.22 -7.10 -22.14
C GLY A 128 17.94 -7.92 -21.99
N ASP A 129 17.52 -8.23 -20.76
CA ASP A 129 16.35 -9.08 -20.42
C ASP A 129 15.05 -8.26 -20.23
N LEU A 130 14.96 -7.14 -20.95
CA LEU A 130 13.86 -6.19 -20.78
C LEU A 130 12.59 -6.70 -21.47
N THR A 131 11.80 -7.48 -20.73
CA THR A 131 10.56 -8.06 -21.21
C THR A 131 9.36 -7.12 -20.97
N ILE A 132 8.34 -7.18 -21.84
CA ILE A 132 7.10 -6.41 -21.70
C ILE A 132 6.44 -6.66 -20.32
N ARG A 133 6.44 -7.92 -19.86
CA ARG A 133 5.97 -8.29 -18.51
C ARG A 133 6.70 -7.55 -17.40
N PHE A 134 8.01 -7.34 -17.55
CA PHE A 134 8.82 -6.66 -16.55
C PHE A 134 8.47 -5.17 -16.50
N ILE A 135 8.37 -4.51 -17.66
CA ILE A 135 7.93 -3.11 -17.75
C ILE A 135 6.56 -2.93 -17.09
N LEU A 136 5.59 -3.79 -17.42
CA LEU A 136 4.23 -3.70 -16.88
C LEU A 136 4.19 -3.90 -15.36
N LYS A 137 5.04 -4.80 -14.83
CA LYS A 137 5.17 -4.99 -13.37
C LYS A 137 5.76 -3.76 -12.70
N VAL A 138 6.82 -3.17 -13.24
CA VAL A 138 7.38 -1.93 -12.70
C VAL A 138 6.35 -0.79 -12.75
N LEU A 139 5.67 -0.60 -13.88
CA LEU A 139 4.60 0.41 -14.00
C LEU A 139 3.47 0.17 -13.01
N THR A 140 3.12 -1.08 -12.75
CA THR A 140 2.11 -1.44 -11.74
C THR A 140 2.53 -0.99 -10.35
N VAL A 141 3.76 -1.28 -9.94
CA VAL A 141 4.22 -0.88 -8.60
C VAL A 141 4.33 0.63 -8.52
N LEU A 142 4.88 1.31 -9.54
CA LEU A 142 4.93 2.77 -9.60
C LEU A 142 3.54 3.41 -9.53
N PHE A 143 2.54 2.82 -10.21
CA PHE A 143 1.17 3.32 -10.17
C PHE A 143 0.54 3.19 -8.78
N VAL A 144 0.69 2.02 -8.14
CA VAL A 144 0.12 1.77 -6.80
C VAL A 144 0.86 2.61 -5.74
N ALA A 145 2.19 2.57 -5.75
CA ALA A 145 3.05 3.36 -4.89
C ALA A 145 2.75 4.86 -5.07
N GLY A 146 2.73 5.35 -6.31
CA GLY A 146 2.41 6.73 -6.64
C GLY A 146 1.02 7.15 -6.16
N SER A 147 0.01 6.29 -6.30
CA SER A 147 -1.35 6.56 -5.83
C SER A 147 -1.42 6.69 -4.30
N VAL A 148 -0.75 5.78 -3.58
CA VAL A 148 -0.65 5.83 -2.10
C VAL A 148 0.11 7.08 -1.67
N PHE A 149 1.25 7.36 -2.30
CA PHE A 149 2.04 8.57 -2.05
C PHE A 149 1.20 9.82 -2.24
N PHE A 150 0.51 9.95 -3.38
CA PHE A 150 -0.29 11.11 -3.73
C PHE A 150 -1.44 11.33 -2.74
N TYR A 151 -2.18 10.26 -2.40
CA TYR A 151 -3.26 10.32 -1.42
C TYR A 151 -2.78 10.85 -0.06
N TYR A 152 -1.69 10.29 0.47
CA TYR A 152 -1.16 10.72 1.78
C TYR A 152 -0.43 12.06 1.73
N TYR A 153 0.15 12.44 0.60
CA TYR A 153 0.73 13.76 0.38
C TYR A 153 -0.35 14.85 0.35
N GLU A 154 -1.45 14.62 -0.36
CA GLU A 154 -2.59 15.54 -0.35
C GLU A 154 -3.22 15.66 1.04
N ASP A 155 -3.37 14.54 1.75
CA ASP A 155 -3.84 14.50 3.13
C ASP A 155 -2.91 15.37 4.02
N LEU A 156 -1.60 15.20 3.88
CA LEU A 156 -0.63 16.03 4.60
C LEU A 156 -0.78 17.52 4.25
N LYS A 157 -1.04 17.87 2.99
CA LYS A 157 -1.22 19.26 2.53
C LYS A 157 -2.51 19.89 3.05
N LYS A 158 -3.63 19.16 3.02
CA LYS A 158 -4.95 19.62 3.50
C LYS A 158 -4.99 19.88 5.01
N HIS A 159 -4.14 19.19 5.77
CA HIS A 159 -4.06 19.34 7.23
C HIS A 159 -2.82 20.12 7.71
N LYS A 160 -2.05 20.74 6.80
CA LYS A 160 -0.89 21.59 7.11
C LYS A 160 -1.17 23.10 7.06
N THR A 161 -2.41 23.52 6.87
CA THR A 161 -2.77 24.93 6.99
C THR A 161 -3.04 25.23 8.47
N GLU A 162 -1.99 25.74 9.12
CA GLU A 162 -1.89 26.38 10.45
C GLU A 162 -1.85 25.45 11.68
#